data_AF-W4SBP8-F1
#
_entry.id   AF-W4SBP8-F1
#
_cell.length_a   1.000
_cell.length_b   1.000
_cell.length_c   1.000
_cell.angle_alpha   90.00
_cell.angle_beta   90.00
_cell.angle_gamma   90.00
#
_symmetry.space_group_name_H-M   'P 1'
#
loop_
_entity.id
_entity.type
_entity.pdbx_description
1 polymer ?
#
loop_
_entity_poly.entity_id
_entity_poly.type
_entity_poly.pdbx_seq_one_letter_code
_entity_poly.pdbx_strand_id
1 'polypeptide(L)'
;MPWKSALALLALSTAAPPALAQSDRQVVEDMLTRSANVCPGHSTERTAPTVKAVPVGALRVMLERGLVMCPDRRLDAAAPAVFYGRLGVFAWNPEVPAGKTVIVKQIDTMTRNEEYPAETLVWDAKGTALKQQTVPMFEPKPGAAVLYKVH
;
A
#
# COMPACT_ATOMS: atom_id res chain seq x y z
N MET A 1 28.09 42.72 49.33
CA MET A 1 27.15 43.49 48.49
C MET A 1 27.71 43.57 47.07
N PRO A 2 26.87 43.48 46.05
CA PRO A 2 27.03 42.50 44.96
C PRO A 2 27.25 43.16 43.58
N TRP A 3 27.11 42.34 42.53
CA TRP A 3 26.60 42.70 41.19
C TRP A 3 27.70 43.14 40.17
N LYS A 4 27.83 42.61 38.94
CA LYS A 4 26.89 41.92 38.03
C LYS A 4 27.66 40.96 37.11
N SER A 5 27.17 39.73 37.01
CA SER A 5 27.37 38.83 35.87
C SER A 5 26.68 39.43 34.63
N ALA A 6 27.36 39.46 33.48
CA ALA A 6 26.72 39.65 32.18
C ALA A 6 27.01 38.41 31.33
N LEU A 7 26.22 37.36 31.59
CA LEU A 7 26.16 36.13 30.82
C LEU A 7 24.91 36.17 29.93
N ALA A 8 25.10 35.69 28.70
CA ALA A 8 24.12 35.03 27.86
C ALA A 8 23.00 35.87 27.23
N LEU A 9 23.19 36.21 25.94
CA LEU A 9 22.11 36.22 24.96
C LEU A 9 22.27 34.96 24.10
N LEU A 10 21.66 33.86 24.55
CA LEU A 10 21.41 32.67 23.73
C LEU A 10 20.26 32.99 22.77
N ALA A 11 20.58 33.22 21.51
CA ALA A 11 19.59 33.23 20.43
C ALA A 11 19.07 31.79 20.25
N LEU A 12 17.86 31.51 20.73
CA LEU A 12 17.12 30.30 20.38
C LEU A 12 16.62 30.43 18.93
N SER A 13 17.43 30.01 17.97
CA SER A 13 16.96 29.68 16.63
C SER A 13 16.28 28.32 16.69
N THR A 14 14.96 28.31 16.83
CA THR A 14 14.14 27.11 16.63
C THR A 14 14.21 26.70 15.16
N ALA A 15 15.19 25.85 14.82
CA ALA A 15 15.19 25.15 13.55
C ALA A 15 13.98 24.21 13.54
N ALA A 16 12.89 24.63 12.91
CA ALA A 16 11.82 23.71 12.54
C ALA A 16 12.44 22.61 11.65
N PRO A 17 12.26 21.32 11.97
CA PRO A 17 12.77 20.27 11.10
C PRO A 17 12.13 20.44 9.71
N PRO A 18 12.91 20.34 8.63
CA PRO A 18 12.33 20.39 7.29
C PRO A 18 11.38 19.21 7.16
N ALA A 19 10.11 19.48 6.86
CA ALA A 19 9.21 18.49 6.32
C ALA A 19 9.75 18.09 4.94
N LEU A 20 10.65 17.11 4.90
CA LEU A 20 11.20 16.58 3.67
C LEU A 20 10.04 15.94 2.91
N ALA A 21 9.62 16.56 1.82
CA ALA A 21 8.73 15.93 0.86
C ALA A 21 9.35 14.59 0.45
N GLN A 22 8.77 13.48 0.89
CA GLN A 22 9.23 12.15 0.51
C GLN A 22 9.18 12.06 -1.02
N SER A 23 10.33 11.82 -1.63
CA SER A 23 10.41 11.78 -3.10
C SER A 23 9.47 10.70 -3.65
N ASP A 24 8.86 10.94 -4.80
CA ASP A 24 7.96 10.00 -5.45
C ASP A 24 8.62 8.63 -5.68
N ARG A 25 9.94 8.64 -5.98
CA ARG A 25 10.75 7.43 -6.06
C ARG A 25 10.78 6.67 -4.74
N GLN A 26 11.00 7.37 -3.63
CA GLN A 26 11.06 6.73 -2.31
C GLN A 26 9.74 6.07 -1.94
N VAL A 27 8.60 6.71 -2.22
CA VAL A 27 7.27 6.12 -1.99
C VAL A 27 7.10 4.79 -2.73
N VAL A 28 7.56 4.73 -3.99
CA VAL A 28 7.51 3.49 -4.80
C VAL A 28 8.41 2.41 -4.19
N GLU A 29 9.64 2.74 -3.82
CA GLU A 29 10.59 1.79 -3.21
C GLU A 29 10.11 1.28 -1.84
N ASP A 30 9.49 2.14 -1.04
CA ASP A 30 8.90 1.77 0.25
C ASP A 30 7.73 0.79 0.06
N MET A 31 6.88 1.01 -0.95
CA MET A 31 5.82 0.07 -1.29
C MET A 31 6.39 -1.26 -1.78
N LEU A 32 7.45 -1.25 -2.59
CA LEU A 32 8.11 -2.49 -3.03
C LEU A 32 8.74 -3.24 -1.87
N THR A 33 9.38 -2.53 -0.94
CA THR A 33 9.95 -3.11 0.28
C THR A 33 8.86 -3.74 1.15
N ARG A 34 7.74 -3.03 1.35
CA ARG A 34 6.57 -3.57 2.07
C ARG A 34 6.03 -4.82 1.39
N SER A 35 5.91 -4.80 0.07
CA SER A 35 5.46 -5.95 -0.72
C SER A 35 6.42 -7.13 -0.59
N ALA A 36 7.74 -6.88 -0.61
CA ALA A 36 8.76 -7.91 -0.42
C ALA A 36 8.66 -8.58 0.96
N ASN A 37 8.33 -7.81 2.00
CA ASN A 37 8.20 -8.32 3.35
C ASN A 37 6.89 -9.10 3.59
N VAL A 38 5.81 -8.74 2.89
CA VAL A 38 4.48 -9.32 3.14
C VAL A 38 4.10 -10.42 2.15
N CYS A 39 4.37 -10.23 0.87
CA CYS A 39 3.73 -11.00 -0.19
C CYS A 39 4.54 -12.27 -0.54
N PRO A 40 3.98 -13.48 -0.42
CA PRO A 40 4.69 -14.71 -0.80
C PRO A 40 5.09 -14.73 -2.29
N GLY A 41 4.21 -14.24 -3.17
CA GLY A 41 4.43 -14.21 -4.62
C GLY A 41 5.36 -13.10 -5.11
N HIS A 42 5.90 -12.26 -4.23
CA HIS A 42 6.74 -11.13 -4.62
C HIS A 42 7.97 -11.58 -5.40
N SER A 43 8.20 -10.93 -6.52
CA SER A 43 9.53 -10.67 -7.08
C SER A 43 9.52 -9.24 -7.62
N THR A 44 10.70 -8.65 -7.79
CA THR A 44 10.82 -7.30 -8.36
C THR A 44 10.17 -7.24 -9.74
N GLU A 45 10.39 -8.25 -10.58
CA GLU A 45 9.87 -8.34 -11.95
C GLU A 45 8.34 -8.43 -11.98
N ARG A 46 7.73 -9.14 -11.02
CA ARG A 46 6.27 -9.30 -10.95
C ARG A 46 5.57 -8.09 -10.34
N THR A 47 6.22 -7.44 -9.37
CA THR A 47 5.58 -6.44 -8.51
C THR A 47 5.81 -5.01 -9.01
N ALA A 48 7.05 -4.69 -9.41
CA ALA A 48 7.45 -3.33 -9.74
C ALA A 48 6.64 -2.68 -10.87
N PRO A 49 6.29 -3.38 -11.97
CA PRO A 49 5.51 -2.75 -13.04
C PRO A 49 4.15 -2.24 -12.56
N THR A 50 3.46 -3.01 -11.72
CA THR A 50 2.13 -2.62 -11.23
C THR A 50 2.22 -1.54 -10.16
N VAL A 51 3.18 -1.64 -9.22
CA VAL A 51 3.38 -0.59 -8.19
C VAL A 51 3.70 0.76 -8.83
N LYS A 52 4.59 0.78 -9.84
CA LYS A 52 4.95 2.01 -10.58
C LYS A 52 3.81 2.62 -11.37
N ALA A 53 2.77 1.83 -11.69
CA ALA A 53 1.59 2.32 -12.41
C ALA A 53 0.55 2.96 -11.48
N VAL A 54 0.65 2.76 -10.16
CA VAL A 54 -0.24 3.41 -9.19
C VAL A 54 0.16 4.88 -9.01
N PRO A 55 -0.81 5.82 -8.98
CA PRO A 55 -0.53 7.20 -8.65
C PRO A 55 0.20 7.32 -7.31
N VAL A 56 1.28 8.12 -7.26
CA VAL A 56 2.12 8.24 -6.05
C VAL A 56 1.33 8.71 -4.83
N GLY A 57 0.34 9.61 -5.02
CA GLY A 57 -0.56 10.02 -3.95
C GLY A 57 -1.34 8.86 -3.34
N ALA A 58 -1.82 7.92 -4.17
CA ALA A 58 -2.48 6.71 -3.71
C ALA A 58 -1.51 5.79 -2.97
N LEU A 59 -0.26 5.65 -3.45
CA LEU A 59 0.78 4.88 -2.75
C LEU A 59 1.12 5.46 -1.37
N ARG A 60 1.16 6.79 -1.22
CA ARG A 60 1.35 7.45 0.09
C ARG A 60 0.24 7.06 1.06
N VAL A 61 -1.03 7.22 0.65
CA VAL A 61 -2.20 6.81 1.46
C VAL A 61 -2.12 5.33 1.83
N MET A 62 -1.72 4.47 0.89
CA MET A 62 -1.56 3.04 1.15
C MET A 62 -0.50 2.78 2.22
N LEU A 63 0.68 3.39 2.13
CA LEU A 63 1.74 3.24 3.13
C LEU A 63 1.30 3.76 4.50
N GLU A 64 0.71 4.95 4.56
CA GLU A 64 0.19 5.56 5.79
C GLU A 64 -0.85 4.68 6.48
N ARG A 65 -1.73 4.04 5.71
CA ARG A 65 -2.77 3.14 6.23
C ARG A 65 -2.30 1.71 6.45
N GLY A 66 -1.04 1.38 6.15
CA GLY A 66 -0.52 0.01 6.26
C GLY A 66 -1.10 -0.97 5.22
N LEU A 67 -1.60 -0.48 4.09
CA LEU A 67 -2.07 -1.28 2.97
C LEU A 67 -0.90 -1.82 2.16
N VAL A 68 -1.10 -2.90 1.41
CA VAL A 68 -0.02 -3.57 0.67
C VAL A 68 -0.48 -4.10 -0.68
N MET A 69 0.45 -4.19 -1.62
CA MET A 69 0.24 -4.71 -2.98
C MET A 69 0.93 -6.06 -3.15
N CYS A 70 0.18 -7.13 -3.40
CA CYS A 70 0.73 -8.48 -3.55
C CYS A 70 0.38 -9.14 -4.89
N PRO A 71 1.37 -9.53 -5.73
CA PRO A 71 1.06 -10.40 -6.85
C PRO A 71 0.67 -11.79 -6.35
N ASP A 72 -0.44 -12.34 -6.86
CA ASP A 72 -0.92 -13.69 -6.57
C ASP A 72 -1.34 -14.40 -7.87
N ARG A 73 -0.53 -15.36 -8.31
CA ARG A 73 -0.77 -16.16 -9.53
C ARG A 73 -1.89 -17.18 -9.38
N ARG A 74 -2.40 -17.41 -8.17
CA ARG A 74 -3.49 -18.35 -7.91
C ARG A 74 -4.86 -17.75 -8.25
N LEU A 75 -4.94 -16.42 -8.37
CA LEU A 75 -6.11 -15.73 -8.91
C LEU A 75 -6.26 -16.07 -10.40
N ASP A 76 -7.46 -16.35 -10.87
CA ASP A 76 -7.69 -16.76 -12.26
C ASP A 76 -8.13 -15.57 -13.15
N ALA A 77 -8.43 -15.86 -14.42
CA ALA A 77 -8.87 -14.84 -15.38
C ALA A 77 -10.29 -14.33 -15.13
N ALA A 78 -11.12 -15.08 -14.39
CA ALA A 78 -12.46 -14.64 -14.02
C ALA A 78 -12.42 -13.66 -12.85
N ALA A 79 -11.48 -13.84 -11.92
CA ALA A 79 -11.28 -12.99 -10.74
C ALA A 79 -9.81 -12.53 -10.60
N PRO A 80 -9.27 -11.75 -11.55
CA PRO A 80 -7.84 -11.45 -11.60
C PRO A 80 -7.38 -10.41 -10.58
N ALA A 81 -8.29 -9.78 -9.83
CA ALA A 81 -7.97 -8.75 -8.85
C ALA A 81 -8.88 -8.87 -7.62
N VAL A 82 -8.31 -8.63 -6.44
CA VAL A 82 -9.00 -8.76 -5.16
C VAL A 82 -8.44 -7.77 -4.13
N PHE A 83 -9.30 -7.33 -3.21
CA PHE A 83 -8.90 -6.66 -1.98
C PHE A 83 -9.33 -7.51 -0.79
N TYR A 84 -8.36 -7.98 -0.01
CA TYR A 84 -8.60 -8.70 1.24
C TYR A 84 -8.76 -7.69 2.37
N GLY A 85 -9.98 -7.22 2.59
CA GLY A 85 -10.27 -6.11 3.49
C GLY A 85 -9.77 -6.25 4.92
N ARG A 86 -9.91 -7.44 5.51
CA ARG A 86 -9.39 -7.71 6.87
C ARG A 86 -7.88 -7.55 7.00
N LEU A 87 -7.15 -7.80 5.91
CA LEU A 87 -5.70 -7.81 5.85
C LEU A 87 -5.10 -6.53 5.25
N GLY A 88 -5.93 -5.70 4.60
CA GLY A 88 -5.46 -4.51 3.88
C GLY A 88 -4.62 -4.83 2.65
N VAL A 89 -4.87 -5.97 2.00
CA VAL A 89 -4.03 -6.47 0.90
C VAL A 89 -4.77 -6.31 -0.42
N PHE A 90 -4.20 -5.54 -1.35
CA PHE A 90 -4.58 -5.53 -2.75
C PHE A 90 -3.78 -6.59 -3.49
N ALA A 91 -4.44 -7.57 -4.08
CA ALA A 91 -3.79 -8.61 -4.86
C ALA A 91 -4.29 -8.68 -6.30
N TRP A 92 -3.41 -9.10 -7.20
CA TRP A 92 -3.74 -9.29 -8.61
C TRP A 92 -2.94 -10.46 -9.20
N ASN A 93 -3.47 -11.08 -10.25
CA ASN A 93 -2.68 -12.01 -11.05
C ASN A 93 -1.77 -11.21 -12.01
N PRO A 94 -0.43 -11.27 -11.86
CA PRO A 94 0.49 -10.57 -12.76
C PRO A 94 0.55 -11.15 -14.18
N GLU A 95 0.02 -12.36 -14.39
CA GLU A 95 0.00 -13.09 -15.67
C GLU A 95 -1.27 -12.82 -16.48
N VAL A 96 -2.31 -12.25 -15.85
CA VAL A 96 -3.51 -11.78 -16.53
C VAL A 96 -3.37 -10.28 -16.79
N PRO A 97 -3.22 -9.81 -18.05
CA PRO A 97 -2.98 -8.40 -18.34
C PRO A 97 -3.99 -7.44 -17.70
N ALA A 98 -5.27 -7.83 -17.70
CA ALA A 98 -6.35 -7.06 -17.10
C ALA A 98 -6.20 -6.89 -15.57
N GLY A 99 -5.59 -7.84 -14.87
CA GLY A 99 -5.45 -7.79 -13.41
C GLY A 99 -4.66 -6.57 -12.95
N LYS A 100 -3.59 -6.21 -13.67
CA LYS A 100 -2.78 -5.01 -13.39
C LYS A 100 -3.59 -3.73 -13.56
N THR A 101 -4.33 -3.62 -14.66
CA THR A 101 -5.16 -2.44 -14.96
C THR A 101 -6.28 -2.28 -13.93
N VAL A 102 -6.97 -3.38 -13.61
CA VAL A 102 -8.07 -3.36 -12.65
C VAL A 102 -7.57 -2.98 -11.26
N ILE A 103 -6.51 -3.60 -10.76
CA ILE A 103 -6.06 -3.33 -9.38
C ILE A 103 -5.57 -1.89 -9.21
N VAL A 104 -4.88 -1.33 -10.21
CA VAL A 104 -4.44 0.08 -10.20
C VAL A 104 -5.65 1.01 -10.14
N LYS A 105 -6.67 0.76 -10.97
CA LYS A 105 -7.91 1.56 -10.99
C LYS A 105 -8.67 1.49 -9.66
N GLN A 106 -8.77 0.31 -9.07
CA GLN A 106 -9.46 0.14 -7.79
C GLN A 106 -8.71 0.81 -6.64
N ILE A 107 -7.37 0.73 -6.63
CA ILE A 107 -6.54 1.45 -5.65
C ILE A 107 -6.75 2.97 -5.76
N ASP A 108 -6.68 3.55 -6.95
CA ASP A 108 -6.90 5.00 -7.15
C ASP A 108 -8.32 5.40 -6.69
N THR A 109 -9.33 4.58 -7.00
CA THR A 109 -10.72 4.85 -6.59
C THR A 109 -10.89 4.79 -5.07
N MET A 110 -10.41 3.70 -4.44
CA MET A 110 -10.58 3.48 -3.00
C MET A 110 -9.74 4.45 -2.16
N THR A 111 -8.57 4.87 -2.63
CA THR A 111 -7.75 5.87 -1.94
C THR A 111 -8.36 7.26 -2.00
N ARG A 112 -9.07 7.62 -3.08
CA ARG A 112 -9.81 8.89 -3.16
C ARG A 112 -11.05 8.91 -2.26
N ASN A 113 -11.74 7.78 -2.15
CA ASN A 113 -12.96 7.67 -1.35
C ASN A 113 -12.68 7.32 0.13
N GLU A 114 -11.44 6.97 0.44
CA GLU A 114 -10.98 6.53 1.77
C GLU A 114 -11.73 5.33 2.38
N GLU A 115 -12.43 4.56 1.54
CA GLU A 115 -13.29 3.46 1.96
C GLU A 115 -12.55 2.12 1.83
N TYR A 116 -12.37 1.43 2.97
CA TYR A 116 -11.65 0.16 3.06
C TYR A 116 -12.47 -0.85 3.88
N PRO A 117 -13.49 -1.48 3.26
CA PRO A 117 -14.33 -2.46 3.93
C PRO A 117 -13.51 -3.64 4.48
N ALA A 118 -14.04 -4.33 5.50
CA ALA A 118 -13.38 -5.52 6.05
C ALA A 118 -13.62 -6.75 5.14
N GLU A 119 -14.66 -6.69 4.32
CA GLU A 119 -15.05 -7.69 3.35
C GLU A 119 -13.98 -7.89 2.28
N THR A 120 -13.97 -9.09 1.70
CA THR A 120 -13.17 -9.35 0.50
C THR A 120 -13.91 -8.82 -0.71
N LEU A 121 -13.30 -7.89 -1.44
CA LEU A 121 -13.83 -7.37 -2.70
C LEU A 121 -13.12 -8.07 -3.85
N VAL A 122 -13.86 -8.65 -4.78
CA VAL A 122 -13.30 -9.38 -5.93
C VAL A 122 -13.77 -8.71 -7.21
N TRP A 123 -12.88 -8.56 -8.19
CA TRP A 123 -13.19 -7.93 -9.47
C TRP A 123 -12.83 -8.83 -10.65
N ASP A 124 -13.66 -8.77 -11.69
CA ASP A 124 -13.39 -9.39 -12.97
C ASP A 124 -12.37 -8.60 -13.81
N ALA A 125 -12.03 -9.11 -14.99
CA ALA A 125 -11.12 -8.45 -15.95
C ALA A 125 -11.60 -7.07 -16.44
N LYS A 126 -12.89 -6.74 -16.28
CA LYS A 126 -13.47 -5.43 -16.62
C LYS A 126 -13.51 -4.47 -15.43
N GLY A 127 -13.14 -4.95 -14.23
CA GLY A 127 -13.24 -4.21 -12.98
C GLY A 127 -14.64 -4.22 -12.37
N THR A 128 -15.53 -5.10 -12.82
CA THR A 128 -16.85 -5.29 -12.24
C THR A 128 -16.73 -6.09 -10.95
N ALA A 129 -17.37 -5.61 -9.88
CA ALA A 129 -17.40 -6.33 -8.61
C ALA A 129 -18.16 -7.66 -8.76
N LEU A 130 -17.53 -8.76 -8.39
CA LEU A 130 -18.11 -10.08 -8.39
C LEU A 130 -18.72 -10.39 -7.02
N LYS A 131 -19.92 -10.95 -7.02
CA LYS A 131 -20.60 -11.44 -5.81
C LYS A 131 -20.43 -12.96 -5.71
N GLN A 132 -20.30 -13.47 -4.50
CA GLN A 132 -20.21 -14.91 -4.22
C GLN A 132 -19.04 -15.62 -4.94
N GLN A 133 -18.00 -14.88 -5.32
CA GLN A 133 -16.80 -15.43 -5.94
C GLN A 133 -15.86 -15.98 -4.86
N THR A 134 -15.46 -17.24 -5.02
CA THR A 134 -14.41 -17.84 -4.20
C THR A 134 -13.05 -17.47 -4.78
N VAL A 135 -12.14 -17.03 -3.92
CA VAL A 135 -10.74 -16.74 -4.26
C VAL A 135 -9.83 -17.43 -3.25
N PRO A 136 -8.56 -17.69 -3.60
CA PRO A 136 -7.58 -18.21 -2.66
C PRO A 136 -7.50 -17.35 -1.39
N MET A 137 -7.33 -17.98 -0.23
CA MET A 137 -7.01 -17.23 0.98
C MET A 137 -5.64 -16.57 0.85
N PHE A 138 -5.52 -15.31 1.28
CA PHE A 138 -4.22 -14.66 1.37
C PHE A 138 -3.49 -15.10 2.64
N GLU A 139 -2.28 -15.62 2.46
CA GLU A 139 -1.40 -16.03 3.54
C GLU A 139 -0.15 -15.15 3.49
N PRO A 140 0.01 -14.18 4.41
CA PRO A 140 1.21 -13.37 4.44
C PRO A 140 2.45 -14.21 4.74
N LYS A 141 3.63 -13.71 4.37
CA LYS A 141 4.91 -14.31 4.78
C LYS A 141 4.98 -14.45 6.32
N PRO A 142 5.64 -15.49 6.85
CA PRO A 142 5.83 -15.64 8.29
C PRO A 142 6.43 -14.39 8.92
N GLY A 143 5.82 -13.89 10.00
CA GLY A 143 6.27 -12.69 10.72
C GLY A 143 5.96 -11.36 10.03
N ALA A 144 5.23 -11.35 8.90
CA ALA A 144 4.89 -10.12 8.21
C ALA A 144 3.83 -9.29 8.96
N ALA A 145 4.02 -7.97 8.98
CA ALA A 145 3.07 -7.03 9.55
C ALA A 145 1.98 -6.63 8.53
N VAL A 146 0.81 -7.26 8.66
CA VAL A 146 -0.41 -6.91 7.91
C VAL A 146 -1.42 -6.23 8.83
N LEU A 147 -2.39 -5.51 8.25
CA LEU A 147 -3.54 -5.09 9.03
C LEU A 147 -4.29 -6.34 9.49
N TYR A 148 -4.86 -6.31 10.69
CA TYR A 148 -5.78 -7.34 11.11
C TYR A 148 -6.98 -6.66 11.76
N LYS A 149 -8.04 -6.45 10.97
CA LYS A 149 -9.29 -5.93 11.51
C LYS A 149 -10.03 -7.07 12.22
N VAL A 150 -10.00 -7.03 13.55
CA VAL A 150 -10.92 -7.79 14.41
C VAL A 150 -12.22 -6.98 14.41
N HIS A 151 -13.31 -7.61 13.99
CA HIS A 151 -14.63 -6.97 13.87
C HIS A 151 -15.06 -6.25 15.14
#